data_AF-A0A1S1WSD6-F1
#
_entry.id   AF-A0A1S1WSD6-F1
#
_cell.length_a   1.000
_cell.length_b   1.000
_cell.length_c   1.000
_cell.angle_alpha   90.00
_cell.angle_beta   90.00
_cell.angle_gamma   90.00
#
_symmetry.space_group_name_H-M   'P 1'
#
loop_
_entity.id
_entity.type
_entity.pdbx_description
1 polymer ?
#
loop_
_entity_poly.entity_id
_entity_poly.type
_entity_poly.pdbx_seq_one_letter_code
_entity_poly.pdbx_strand_id
1 'polypeptide(L)'
;MNATTTHEQTSLYTQLLLDAQSEFRATVDRINSQMRNINRAERMARRLRDIELDASTQAGAGFVPYLVLRLPIDLLPLQRYVVTLAGNALERRLVANGRDSQGRDHFQILATGEERTSLELVVEGI
;
A
#
# COMPACT_ATOMS: atom_id res chain seq x y z
N MET A 1 -46.39 -28.24 -28.80
CA MET A 1 -45.12 -28.39 -28.06
C MET A 1 -44.69 -26.99 -27.64
N ASN A 2 -45.10 -26.55 -26.44
CA ASN A 2 -44.73 -25.23 -25.93
C ASN A 2 -43.60 -25.43 -24.93
N ALA A 3 -42.41 -24.93 -25.29
CA ALA A 3 -41.29 -24.85 -24.38
C ALA A 3 -41.63 -23.81 -23.31
N THR A 4 -42.16 -24.28 -22.18
CA THR A 4 -42.30 -23.46 -20.98
C THR A 4 -40.92 -23.06 -20.51
N THR A 5 -40.66 -21.77 -20.65
CA THR A 5 -39.59 -20.97 -20.06
C THR A 5 -39.37 -21.32 -18.59
N THR A 6 -38.39 -22.16 -18.30
CA THR A 6 -37.78 -22.32 -16.98
C THR A 6 -36.85 -21.14 -16.73
N HIS A 7 -37.42 -19.96 -16.47
CA HIS A 7 -36.73 -18.99 -15.62
C HIS A 7 -37.12 -19.34 -14.19
N GLU A 8 -36.31 -20.17 -13.55
CA GLU A 8 -36.35 -20.37 -12.10
C GLU A 8 -36.30 -18.97 -11.45
N GLN A 9 -37.43 -18.53 -10.91
CA GLN A 9 -37.48 -17.36 -10.04
C GLN A 9 -36.70 -17.71 -8.78
N THR A 10 -35.40 -17.43 -8.78
CA THR A 10 -34.57 -17.48 -7.58
C THR A 10 -35.27 -16.65 -6.51
N SER A 11 -35.75 -17.30 -5.45
CA SER A 11 -36.48 -16.64 -4.35
C SER A 11 -35.72 -15.39 -3.89
N LEU A 12 -36.43 -14.32 -3.53
CA LEU A 12 -35.83 -13.08 -3.02
C LEU A 12 -34.85 -13.36 -1.87
N TYR A 13 -35.13 -14.38 -1.05
CA TYR A 13 -34.22 -14.86 -0.02
C TYR A 13 -32.89 -15.41 -0.58
N THR A 14 -32.96 -16.20 -1.65
CA THR A 14 -31.77 -16.76 -2.31
C THR A 14 -30.96 -15.67 -3.00
N GLN A 15 -31.60 -14.65 -3.60
CA GLN A 15 -30.91 -13.47 -4.14
C GLN A 15 -30.18 -12.70 -3.04
N LEU A 16 -30.86 -12.41 -1.93
CA LEU A 16 -30.25 -11.75 -0.77
C LEU A 16 -29.05 -12.53 -0.22
N LEU A 17 -29.13 -13.86 -0.14
CA LEU A 17 -28.02 -14.70 0.29
C LEU A 17 -26.83 -14.65 -0.67
N LEU A 18 -27.08 -14.70 -1.97
CA LEU A 18 -26.02 -14.63 -2.98
C LEU A 18 -25.32 -13.26 -2.95
N ASP A 19 -26.08 -12.18 -2.80
CA ASP A 19 -25.54 -10.83 -2.70
C ASP A 19 -24.68 -10.67 -1.44
N ALA A 20 -25.19 -11.09 -0.27
CA ALA A 20 -24.44 -11.06 0.98
C ALA A 20 -23.15 -11.90 0.91
N GLN A 21 -23.20 -13.07 0.26
CA GLN A 21 -22.01 -13.89 0.07
C GLN A 21 -20.98 -13.22 -0.86
N SER A 22 -21.44 -12.54 -1.91
CA SER A 22 -20.58 -11.80 -2.84
C SER A 22 -19.89 -10.62 -2.15
N GLU A 23 -20.62 -9.87 -1.33
CA GLU A 23 -20.11 -8.73 -0.57
C GLU A 23 -19.09 -9.18 0.49
N PHE A 24 -19.38 -10.30 1.16
CA PHE A 24 -18.45 -10.88 2.13
C PHE A 24 -17.14 -11.30 1.45
N ARG A 25 -17.20 -11.99 0.30
CA ARG A 25 -16.00 -12.37 -0.47
C ARG A 25 -15.19 -11.15 -0.91
N ALA A 26 -15.86 -10.15 -1.47
CA ALA A 26 -15.21 -8.89 -1.87
C ALA A 26 -14.51 -8.21 -0.68
N THR A 27 -15.15 -8.23 0.49
CA THR A 27 -14.58 -7.68 1.73
C THR A 27 -13.33 -8.45 2.18
N VAL A 28 -13.38 -9.79 2.18
CA VAL A 28 -12.23 -10.63 2.52
C VAL A 28 -11.07 -10.40 1.55
N ASP A 29 -11.35 -10.32 0.24
CA ASP A 29 -10.32 -10.07 -0.78
C ASP A 29 -9.67 -8.69 -0.60
N ARG A 30 -10.46 -7.68 -0.28
CA ARG A 30 -9.96 -6.33 0.05
C ARG A 30 -9.05 -6.37 1.27
N ILE A 31 -9.46 -7.03 2.35
CA ILE A 31 -8.66 -7.17 3.58
C ILE A 31 -7.35 -7.91 3.29
N ASN A 32 -7.42 -9.03 2.56
CA ASN A 32 -6.25 -9.81 2.18
C ASN A 32 -5.27 -8.98 1.34
N SER A 33 -5.78 -8.14 0.43
CA SER A 33 -4.95 -7.23 -0.34
C SER A 33 -4.26 -6.19 0.54
N GLN A 34 -4.97 -5.60 1.50
CA GLN A 34 -4.39 -4.64 2.45
C GLN A 34 -3.32 -5.30 3.33
N MET A 35 -3.58 -6.49 3.86
CA MET A 35 -2.61 -7.23 4.66
C MET A 35 -1.33 -7.54 3.88
N ARG A 36 -1.43 -7.91 2.60
CA ARG A 36 -0.26 -8.08 1.72
C ARG A 36 0.53 -6.78 1.56
N ASN A 37 -0.15 -5.66 1.38
CA ASN A 37 0.49 -4.35 1.28
C ASN A 37 1.19 -3.94 2.58
N ILE A 38 0.58 -4.17 3.73
CA ILE A 38 1.15 -3.88 5.06
C ILE A 38 2.41 -4.73 5.28
N ASN A 39 2.30 -6.04 5.07
CA ASN A 39 3.44 -6.95 5.22
C ASN A 39 4.60 -6.57 4.29
N ARG A 40 4.30 -6.10 3.07
CA ARG A 40 5.32 -5.60 2.15
C ARG A 40 5.98 -4.32 2.67
N ALA A 41 5.19 -3.34 3.11
CA ALA A 41 5.71 -2.11 3.69
C ALA A 41 6.63 -2.40 4.88
N GLU A 42 6.24 -3.33 5.76
CA GLU A 42 7.06 -3.70 6.92
C GLU A 42 8.37 -4.38 6.52
N ARG A 43 8.34 -5.25 5.52
CA ARG A 43 9.57 -5.85 4.97
C ARG A 43 10.49 -4.80 4.37
N MET A 44 9.94 -3.82 3.65
CA MET A 44 10.73 -2.71 3.09
C MET A 44 11.35 -1.87 4.22
N ALA A 45 10.58 -1.51 5.25
CA ALA A 45 11.10 -0.77 6.40
C ALA A 45 12.18 -1.55 7.16
N ARG A 46 12.03 -2.88 7.30
CA ARG A 46 13.09 -3.75 7.85
C ARG A 46 14.38 -3.66 7.02
N ARG A 47 14.29 -3.80 5.69
CA ARG A 47 15.46 -3.68 4.79
C ARG A 47 16.17 -2.34 4.90
N LEU A 48 15.42 -1.25 5.07
CA LEU A 48 16.02 0.07 5.29
C LEU A 48 16.72 0.15 6.64
N ARG A 49 16.15 -0.43 7.70
CA ARG A 49 16.82 -0.49 9.01
C ARG A 49 18.08 -1.38 8.99
N ASP A 50 18.10 -2.43 8.18
CA ASP A 50 19.28 -3.30 8.02
C ASP A 50 20.49 -2.56 7.44
N ILE A 51 20.27 -1.42 6.77
CA ILE A 51 21.33 -0.51 6.30
C ILE A 51 21.41 0.78 7.13
N GLU A 52 20.96 0.72 8.39
CA GLU A 52 21.04 1.79 9.39
C GLU A 52 20.19 3.05 9.08
N LEU A 53 19.23 2.96 8.16
CA LEU A 53 18.26 4.03 7.95
C LEU A 53 17.11 3.91 8.95
N ASP A 54 16.77 5.01 9.63
CA ASP A 54 15.61 5.07 10.52
C ASP A 54 14.31 5.08 9.70
N ALA A 55 13.81 3.87 9.42
CA ALA A 55 12.58 3.66 8.69
C ALA A 55 11.53 2.98 9.55
N SER A 56 10.28 3.40 9.41
CA SER A 56 9.11 2.77 10.04
C SER A 56 7.95 2.69 9.06
N THR A 57 6.97 1.83 9.35
CA THR A 57 5.70 1.79 8.62
C THR A 57 4.62 2.51 9.39
N GLN A 58 3.80 3.27 8.68
CA GLN A 58 2.59 3.89 9.21
C GLN A 58 1.41 3.61 8.28
N ALA A 59 0.20 3.88 8.76
CA ALA A 59 -1.03 3.68 8.01
C ALA A 59 -1.74 5.02 7.82
N GLY A 60 -2.08 5.33 6.56
CA GLY A 60 -2.84 6.53 6.20
C GLY A 60 -4.34 6.30 6.26
N ALA A 61 -5.08 7.22 5.62
CA ALA A 61 -6.52 7.06 5.43
C ALA A 61 -6.84 5.73 4.73
N GLY A 62 -7.86 5.02 5.20
CA GLY A 62 -8.24 3.71 4.65
C GLY A 62 -7.22 2.59 4.90
N PHE A 63 -6.32 2.75 5.88
CA PHE A 63 -5.27 1.80 6.25
C PHE A 63 -4.26 1.52 5.13
N VAL A 64 -4.12 2.43 4.16
CA VAL A 64 -3.09 2.31 3.13
C VAL A 64 -1.71 2.50 3.78
N PRO A 65 -0.82 1.50 3.72
CA PRO A 65 0.47 1.57 4.38
C PRO A 65 1.43 2.46 3.60
N TYR A 66 2.25 3.22 4.32
CA TYR A 66 3.35 3.99 3.78
C TYR A 66 4.57 3.87 4.69
N LEU A 67 5.75 4.12 4.13
CA LEU A 67 7.00 4.16 4.87
C LEU A 67 7.29 5.58 5.32
N VAL A 68 7.84 5.73 6.51
CA VAL A 68 8.42 6.98 7.01
C VAL A 68 9.90 6.76 7.22
N LEU A 69 10.71 7.58 6.55
CA LEU A 69 12.15 7.66 6.71
C LEU A 69 12.46 8.92 7.51
N ARG A 70 12.97 8.74 8.72
CA ARG A 70 13.34 9.83 9.61
C ARG A 70 14.80 10.19 9.40
N LEU A 71 15.06 11.47 9.19
CA LEU A 71 16.41 11.99 9.02
C LEU A 71 16.66 13.05 10.10
N PRO A 72 17.80 12.99 10.80
CA PRO A 72 18.26 14.11 11.60
C PRO A 72 18.23 15.40 10.79
N ILE A 73 17.81 16.52 11.39
CA ILE A 73 17.73 17.83 10.72
C ILE A 73 19.06 18.17 10.00
N ASP A 74 20.19 17.84 10.60
CA ASP A 74 21.53 18.08 10.04
C ASP A 74 21.80 17.30 8.74
N LEU A 75 21.09 16.20 8.49
CA LEU A 75 21.20 15.35 7.31
C LEU A 75 20.17 15.68 6.22
N LEU A 76 19.21 16.59 6.47
CA LEU A 76 18.24 17.02 5.46
C LEU A 76 18.88 17.57 4.17
N PRO A 77 20.00 18.31 4.19
CA PRO A 77 20.69 18.71 2.96
C PRO A 77 21.14 17.53 2.09
N LEU A 78 21.35 16.34 2.71
CA LEU A 78 21.73 15.11 2.04
C LEU A 78 20.54 14.21 1.69
N GLN A 79 19.30 14.65 1.92
CA GLN A 79 18.09 13.86 1.72
C GLN A 79 18.06 13.15 0.36
N ARG A 80 18.42 13.83 -0.73
CA ARG A 80 18.42 13.22 -2.07
C ARG A 80 19.35 11.99 -2.15
N TYR A 81 20.49 12.04 -1.47
CA TYR A 81 21.41 10.92 -1.39
C TYR A 81 20.80 9.78 -0.57
N VAL A 82 20.24 10.09 0.60
CA VAL A 82 19.62 9.08 1.46
C VAL A 82 18.42 8.40 0.79
N VAL A 83 17.58 9.17 0.08
CA VAL A 83 16.48 8.62 -0.72
C VAL A 83 17.00 7.73 -1.85
N THR A 84 18.10 8.11 -2.51
CA THR A 84 18.72 7.27 -3.55
C THR A 84 19.24 5.95 -2.94
N LEU A 85 19.89 6.02 -1.78
CA LEU A 85 20.33 4.84 -1.04
C LEU A 85 19.16 3.94 -0.65
N ALA A 86 18.07 4.52 -0.13
CA ALA A 86 16.85 3.80 0.18
C ALA A 86 16.26 3.10 -1.06
N GLY A 87 16.21 3.79 -2.20
CA GLY A 87 15.79 3.21 -3.47
C GLY A 87 16.65 2.00 -3.87
N ASN A 88 17.98 2.13 -3.76
CA ASN A 88 18.91 1.05 -4.07
C ASN A 88 18.74 -0.14 -3.12
N ALA A 89 18.61 0.08 -1.82
CA ALA A 89 18.44 -0.99 -0.82
C ALA A 89 17.11 -1.74 -0.97
N LEU A 90 16.07 -1.02 -1.41
CA LEU A 90 14.79 -1.64 -1.75
C LEU A 90 14.79 -2.30 -3.13
N GLU A 91 15.81 -2.05 -3.94
CA GLU A 91 15.87 -2.39 -5.37
C GLU A 91 14.68 -1.79 -6.14
N ARG A 92 14.28 -0.57 -5.75
CA ARG A 92 13.11 0.13 -6.29
C ARG A 92 13.44 1.52 -6.80
N ARG A 93 12.72 1.89 -7.85
CA ARG A 93 12.67 3.28 -8.29
C ARG A 93 11.77 4.08 -7.35
N LEU A 94 12.35 5.12 -6.76
CA LEU A 94 11.63 6.13 -5.99
C LEU A 94 11.41 7.36 -6.87
N VAL A 95 10.17 7.85 -6.95
CA VAL A 95 9.80 9.02 -7.75
C VAL A 95 9.24 10.09 -6.82
N ALA A 96 9.72 11.32 -6.92
CA ALA A 96 9.19 12.42 -6.11
C ALA A 96 7.68 12.61 -6.35
N ASN A 97 6.92 12.70 -5.27
CA ASN A 97 5.46 12.83 -5.24
C ASN A 97 5.02 14.09 -4.46
N GLY A 98 5.77 15.18 -4.61
CA GLY A 98 5.46 16.46 -3.98
C GLY A 98 5.68 16.48 -2.47
N ARG A 99 4.97 17.41 -1.80
CA ARG A 99 5.04 17.64 -0.36
C ARG A 99 3.64 17.60 0.24
N ASP A 100 3.54 17.14 1.48
CA ASP A 100 2.27 17.23 2.22
C ASP A 100 2.06 18.59 2.87
N SER A 101 0.92 18.73 3.56
CA SER A 101 0.53 19.94 4.30
C SER A 101 1.48 20.31 5.45
N GLN A 102 2.34 19.39 5.89
CA GLN A 102 3.37 19.62 6.89
C GLN A 102 4.73 19.94 6.25
N GLY A 103 4.79 20.01 4.92
CA GLY A 103 6.01 20.31 4.17
C GLY A 103 6.98 19.13 4.03
N ARG A 104 6.57 17.92 4.41
CA ARG A 104 7.39 16.70 4.30
C ARG A 104 7.44 16.26 2.85
N ASP A 105 8.59 15.78 2.40
CA ASP A 105 8.76 15.28 1.02
C ASP A 105 8.24 13.86 0.89
N HIS A 106 7.44 13.62 -0.15
CA HIS A 106 6.84 12.33 -0.45
C HIS A 106 7.49 11.73 -1.70
N PHE A 107 7.62 10.41 -1.70
CA PHE A 107 8.16 9.64 -2.81
C PHE A 107 7.28 8.41 -3.06
N GLN A 108 7.00 8.13 -4.31
CA GLN A 108 6.32 6.92 -4.72
C GLN A 108 7.35 5.80 -4.93
N ILE A 109 7.20 4.71 -4.18
CA ILE A 109 7.91 3.45 -4.36
C ILE A 109 7.17 2.65 -5.43
N LEU A 110 7.73 2.58 -6.63
CA LEU A 110 7.06 1.89 -7.75
C LEU A 110 6.96 0.38 -7.49
N ALA A 111 5.76 -0.15 -7.74
CA ALA A 111 5.51 -1.58 -7.75
C ALA A 111 6.39 -2.28 -8.81
N THR A 112 6.83 -3.50 -8.53
CA THR A 112 7.58 -4.33 -9.48
C THR A 112 7.03 -5.75 -9.52
N GLY A 113 7.16 -6.41 -10.68
CA GLY A 113 6.70 -7.80 -10.87
C GLY A 113 5.20 -7.97 -10.61
N GLU A 114 4.85 -8.84 -9.67
CA GLU A 114 3.47 -9.21 -9.33
C GLU A 114 2.76 -8.21 -8.40
N GLU A 115 3.43 -7.13 -8.01
CA GLU A 115 2.88 -6.15 -7.09
C GLU A 115 1.83 -5.25 -7.76
N ARG A 116 0.65 -5.17 -7.15
CA ARG A 116 -0.50 -4.46 -7.73
C ARG A 116 -0.58 -2.97 -7.37
N THR A 117 0.20 -2.52 -6.40
CA THR A 117 0.04 -1.17 -5.83
C THR A 117 1.39 -0.58 -5.51
N SER A 118 1.66 0.65 -5.94
CA SER A 118 2.82 1.41 -5.47
C SER A 118 2.62 1.83 -4.01
N LEU A 119 3.70 1.90 -3.24
CA LEU A 119 3.65 2.43 -1.86
C LEU A 119 4.23 3.84 -1.82
N GLU A 120 4.02 4.54 -0.71
CA GLU A 120 4.61 5.84 -0.47
C GLU A 120 5.74 5.75 0.56
N LEU A 121 6.73 6.62 0.40
CA LEU A 121 7.81 6.89 1.32
C LEU A 121 7.76 8.38 1.67
N VAL A 122 7.64 8.70 2.94
CA VAL A 122 7.63 10.07 3.46
C VAL A 122 8.94 10.32 4.19
N VAL A 123 9.58 11.46 3.91
CA VAL A 123 10.78 11.89 4.63
C VAL A 123 10.38 12.87 5.72
N GLU A 124 10.77 12.56 6.95
CA GLU A 124 10.47 13.36 8.15
C GLU A 124 11.79 13.81 8.80
N GLY A 125 11.92 15.12 9.06
CA GLY A 125 13.04 15.66 9.83
C GLY A 125 12.82 15.47 11.33
N ILE A 126 13.82 14.94 12.04
CA ILE A 126 13.82 14.76 13.50
C ILE A 126 15.00 15.42 14.20
#